data_AF-A0A2H5YIX6-F1
#
_entry.id   AF-A0A2H5YIX6-F1
#
_cell.length_a   1.000
_cell.length_b   1.000
_cell.length_c   1.000
_cell.angle_alpha   90.00
_cell.angle_beta   90.00
_cell.angle_gamma   90.00
#
_symmetry.space_group_name_H-M   'P 1'
#
loop_
_entity.id
_entity.type
_entity.pdbx_description
1 polymer ?
#
loop_
_entity_poly.entity_id
_entity_poly.type
_entity_poly.pdbx_seq_one_letter_code
_entity_poly.pdbx_strand_id
1 'polypeptide(L)'
;MEWLLWGLGSVAAFGVWGVVVRRVLDAVDWRLVAIVSFPGYLLPLAGLWAAAPADVDGLTADLALKAIIGGALAQTGVFFLYLSLDWGGKASVVVPITALYPVVTIVGASLFLGESPSPGQLVGALLAVVAVGLVAWGERRPATEAGLEEVGATVPDPPDDSNPPPIR
;
A
#
# COMPACT_ATOMS: atom_id res chain seq x y z
N MET A 1 -3.52 22.78 15.74
CA MET A 1 -2.65 21.62 15.41
C MET A 1 -3.39 20.30 15.45
N GLU A 2 -4.64 20.24 15.94
CA GLU A 2 -5.41 18.98 16.07
C GLU A 2 -5.60 18.22 14.74
N TRP A 3 -5.74 18.92 13.62
CA TRP A 3 -5.82 18.31 12.29
C TRP A 3 -4.60 17.43 11.93
N LEU A 4 -3.40 17.76 12.44
CA LEU A 4 -2.21 16.93 12.25
C LEU A 4 -2.30 15.62 13.04
N LEU A 5 -2.88 15.64 14.24
CA LEU A 5 -3.08 14.44 15.04
C LEU A 5 -4.04 13.48 14.34
N TRP A 6 -5.12 13.99 13.76
CA TRP A 6 -6.05 13.19 12.94
C TRP A 6 -5.35 12.61 11.70
N GLY A 7 -4.49 13.39 11.05
CA GLY A 7 -3.65 12.91 9.94
C GLY A 7 -2.69 11.79 10.36
N LEU A 8 -1.99 11.95 11.48
CA LEU A 8 -1.09 10.92 12.01
C LEU A 8 -1.85 9.66 12.43
N GLY A 9 -3.04 9.81 13.04
CA GLY A 9 -3.92 8.69 13.35
C GLY A 9 -4.34 7.92 12.09
N SER A 10 -4.63 8.63 11.00
CA SER A 10 -4.92 8.02 9.70
C SER A 10 -3.73 7.22 9.16
N VAL A 11 -2.50 7.76 9.23
CA VAL A 11 -1.28 7.04 8.83
C VAL A 11 -1.11 5.74 9.62
N ALA A 12 -1.29 5.78 10.94
CA ALA A 12 -1.20 4.59 11.78
C ALA A 12 -2.27 3.55 11.41
N ALA A 13 -3.52 3.98 11.23
CA ALA A 13 -4.63 3.10 10.85
C ALA A 13 -4.38 2.43 9.48
N PHE A 14 -3.97 3.19 8.47
CA PHE A 14 -3.66 2.63 7.14
C PHE A 14 -2.45 1.71 7.16
N GLY A 15 -1.41 2.03 7.95
CA GLY A 15 -0.24 1.17 8.10
C GLY A 15 -0.59 -0.19 8.72
N VAL A 16 -1.35 -0.20 9.83
CA VAL A 16 -1.83 -1.44 10.47
C VAL A 16 -2.75 -2.22 9.53
N TRP A 17 -3.69 -1.52 8.87
CA TRP A 17 -4.59 -2.14 7.89
C TRP A 17 -3.83 -2.84 6.77
N GLY A 18 -2.80 -2.21 6.19
CA GLY A 18 -1.99 -2.80 5.12
C GLY A 18 -1.33 -4.13 5.52
N VAL A 19 -0.87 -4.24 6.77
CA VAL A 19 -0.30 -5.50 7.30
C VAL A 19 -1.38 -6.56 7.50
N VAL A 20 -2.50 -6.18 8.12
CA VAL A 20 -3.63 -7.09 8.38
C VAL A 20 -4.19 -7.63 7.06
N VAL A 21 -4.45 -6.76 6.08
CA VAL A 21 -5.08 -7.15 4.82
C VAL A 21 -4.18 -8.01 3.96
N ARG A 22 -2.87 -7.73 3.94
CA ARG A 22 -1.89 -8.61 3.28
C ARG A 22 -2.00 -10.04 3.79
N ARG A 23 -2.12 -10.23 5.09
CA ARG A 23 -2.19 -11.54 5.74
C ARG A 23 -3.46 -12.31 5.38
N VAL A 24 -4.55 -11.59 5.12
CA VAL A 24 -5.81 -12.18 4.64
C VAL A 24 -5.69 -12.52 3.16
N LEU A 25 -5.09 -11.64 2.34
CA LEU A 25 -4.86 -11.87 0.91
C LEU A 25 -3.93 -13.05 0.63
N ASP A 26 -3.02 -13.39 1.54
CA ASP A 26 -2.21 -14.63 1.44
C ASP A 26 -3.08 -15.92 1.59
N ALA A 27 -4.30 -15.81 2.11
CA ALA A 27 -5.18 -16.95 2.42
C ALA A 27 -6.43 -17.05 1.54
N VAL A 28 -6.91 -15.93 0.98
CA VAL A 28 -8.17 -15.87 0.24
C VAL A 28 -8.10 -14.89 -0.94
N ASP A 29 -8.90 -15.15 -1.99
CA ASP A 29 -8.99 -14.30 -3.19
C ASP A 29 -9.36 -12.85 -2.84
N TRP A 30 -8.69 -11.88 -3.45
CA TRP A 30 -8.89 -10.46 -3.20
C TRP A 30 -10.34 -9.98 -3.38
N ARG A 31 -11.13 -10.63 -4.24
CA ARG A 31 -12.55 -10.29 -4.43
C ARG A 31 -13.36 -10.64 -3.19
N LEU A 32 -13.05 -11.77 -2.56
CA LEU A 32 -13.66 -12.13 -1.28
C LEU A 32 -13.25 -11.14 -0.20
N VAL A 33 -11.97 -10.78 -0.12
CA VAL A 33 -11.49 -9.76 0.83
C VAL A 33 -12.22 -8.44 0.65
N ALA A 34 -12.38 -7.99 -0.59
CA ALA A 34 -13.15 -6.79 -0.93
C ALA A 34 -14.60 -6.86 -0.44
N ILE A 35 -15.29 -7.98 -0.68
CA ILE A 35 -16.70 -8.17 -0.28
C ILE A 35 -16.83 -8.25 1.25
N VAL A 36 -16.00 -9.03 1.93
CA VAL A 36 -16.09 -9.21 3.39
C VAL A 36 -15.59 -8.01 4.18
N SER A 37 -14.87 -7.07 3.54
CA SER A 37 -14.45 -5.82 4.17
C SER A 37 -15.60 -4.82 4.32
N PHE A 38 -16.71 -4.96 3.57
CA PHE A 38 -17.83 -4.01 3.59
C PHE A 38 -18.39 -3.71 4.99
N PRO A 39 -18.67 -4.72 5.85
CA PRO A 39 -19.09 -4.47 7.22
C PRO A 39 -18.09 -3.62 8.01
N GLY A 40 -16.78 -3.78 7.77
CA GLY A 40 -15.73 -2.98 8.40
C GLY A 40 -15.79 -1.49 8.05
N TYR A 41 -16.38 -1.13 6.90
CA TYR A 41 -16.65 0.27 6.53
C TYR A 41 -18.01 0.75 7.05
N LEU A 42 -19.04 -0.09 6.96
CA LEU A 42 -20.41 0.31 7.30
C LEU A 42 -20.65 0.45 8.80
N LEU A 43 -20.03 -0.41 9.63
CA LEU A 43 -20.25 -0.38 11.08
C LEU A 43 -19.72 0.91 11.74
N PRO A 44 -18.48 1.39 11.44
CA PRO A 44 -18.03 2.69 11.95
C PRO A 44 -18.91 3.85 11.48
N LEU A 45 -19.38 3.83 10.22
CA LEU A 45 -20.27 4.86 9.69
C LEU A 45 -21.64 4.86 10.40
N ALA A 46 -22.23 3.69 10.62
CA ALA A 46 -23.47 3.55 11.36
C ALA A 46 -23.32 4.03 12.81
N GLY A 47 -22.20 3.68 13.46
CA GLY A 47 -21.86 4.16 14.80
C GLY A 47 -21.70 5.67 14.86
N LEU A 48 -21.00 6.26 13.88
CA LEU A 48 -20.85 7.70 13.75
C LEU A 48 -22.21 8.39 13.58
N TRP A 49 -23.05 7.90 12.67
CA TRP A 49 -24.38 8.46 12.44
C TRP A 49 -25.27 8.38 13.67
N ALA A 50 -25.21 7.27 14.42
CA ALA A 50 -25.99 7.10 15.63
C ALA A 50 -25.53 8.02 16.78
N ALA A 51 -24.21 8.24 16.91
CA ALA A 51 -23.62 9.04 17.98
C ALA A 51 -23.66 10.55 17.69
N ALA A 52 -23.49 10.93 16.42
CA ALA A 52 -23.44 12.31 15.96
C ALA A 52 -24.09 12.40 14.56
N PRO A 53 -25.43 12.40 14.47
CA PRO A 53 -26.13 12.54 13.20
C PRO A 53 -25.70 13.82 12.49
N ALA A 54 -25.40 13.72 11.20
CA ALA A 54 -25.01 14.89 10.41
C ALA A 54 -26.24 15.73 10.07
N ASP A 55 -26.05 17.06 10.07
CA ASP A 55 -26.99 17.96 9.43
C ASP A 55 -26.89 17.76 7.90
N VAL A 56 -28.03 17.52 7.27
CA VAL A 56 -28.13 17.30 5.82
C VAL A 56 -28.59 18.56 5.08
N ASP A 57 -28.88 19.64 5.80
CA ASP A 57 -29.22 20.92 5.22
C ASP A 57 -28.05 21.41 4.34
N GLY A 58 -28.34 21.67 3.06
CA GLY A 58 -27.34 22.06 2.07
C GLY A 58 -26.74 20.91 1.25
N LEU A 59 -27.10 19.64 1.52
CA LEU A 59 -26.73 18.53 0.63
C LEU A 59 -27.55 18.60 -0.66
N THR A 60 -26.92 19.09 -1.72
CA THR A 60 -27.51 19.08 -3.07
C THR A 60 -27.22 17.77 -3.80
N ALA A 61 -28.02 17.46 -4.83
CA ALA A 61 -27.79 16.27 -5.66
C ALA A 61 -26.40 16.25 -6.33
N ASP A 62 -25.88 17.42 -6.71
CA ASP A 62 -24.54 17.57 -7.29
C ASP A 62 -23.44 17.25 -6.27
N LEU A 63 -23.56 17.77 -5.03
CA LEU A 63 -22.62 17.45 -3.95
C LEU A 63 -22.68 15.98 -3.56
N ALA A 64 -23.88 15.40 -3.50
CA ALA A 64 -24.06 13.97 -3.25
C ALA A 64 -23.40 13.12 -4.35
N LEU A 65 -23.58 13.49 -5.63
CA LEU A 65 -22.95 12.79 -6.76
C LEU A 65 -21.41 12.87 -6.68
N LYS A 66 -20.85 14.05 -6.39
CA LYS A 66 -19.39 14.22 -6.21
C LYS A 66 -18.86 13.38 -5.05
N ALA A 67 -19.58 13.31 -3.93
CA ALA A 67 -19.21 12.47 -2.79
C ALA A 67 -19.24 10.98 -3.16
N ILE A 68 -20.26 10.52 -3.91
CA ILE A 68 -20.36 9.14 -4.40
C ILE A 68 -19.20 8.80 -5.34
N ILE A 69 -18.88 9.69 -6.29
CA ILE A 69 -17.74 9.52 -7.21
C ILE A 69 -16.43 9.44 -6.42
N GLY A 70 -16.23 10.33 -5.43
CA GLY A 70 -15.07 10.29 -4.55
C GLY A 70 -14.93 8.96 -3.81
N GLY A 71 -16.03 8.45 -3.25
CA GLY A 71 -16.06 7.14 -2.60
C GLY A 71 -15.75 5.98 -3.55
N ALA A 72 -16.33 5.99 -4.76
CA ALA A 72 -16.07 4.98 -5.78
C ALA A 72 -14.60 4.98 -6.22
N LEU A 73 -13.98 6.16 -6.39
CA LEU A 73 -12.56 6.28 -6.72
C LEU A 73 -11.66 5.79 -5.59
N ALA A 74 -11.97 6.15 -4.34
CA ALA A 74 -11.24 5.69 -3.16
C ALA A 74 -11.27 4.16 -3.06
N GLN A 75 -12.45 3.56 -3.20
CA GLN A 75 -12.61 2.11 -3.15
C GLN A 75 -11.93 1.41 -4.33
N THR A 76 -11.96 2.01 -5.52
CA THR A 76 -11.22 1.49 -6.69
C THR A 76 -9.71 1.47 -6.42
N GLY A 77 -9.17 2.51 -5.77
CA GLY A 77 -7.77 2.54 -5.32
C GLY A 77 -7.43 1.39 -4.37
N VAL A 78 -8.32 1.07 -3.43
CA VAL A 78 -8.18 -0.09 -2.54
C VAL A 78 -8.15 -1.40 -3.32
N PHE A 79 -8.95 -1.55 -4.37
CA PHE A 79 -8.92 -2.76 -5.21
C PHE A 79 -7.59 -2.92 -5.95
N PHE A 80 -7.02 -1.84 -6.48
CA PHE A 80 -5.68 -1.89 -7.09
C PHE A 80 -4.59 -2.23 -6.06
N LEU A 81 -4.71 -1.74 -4.82
CA LEU A 81 -3.83 -2.13 -3.73
C LEU A 81 -3.95 -3.63 -3.44
N TYR A 82 -5.17 -4.16 -3.33
CA TYR A 82 -5.40 -5.59 -3.09
C TYR A 82 -4.83 -6.44 -4.21
N LEU A 83 -5.11 -6.10 -5.47
CA LEU A 83 -4.51 -6.76 -6.64
C LEU A 83 -2.99 -6.73 -6.58
N SER A 84 -2.38 -5.61 -6.21
CA SER A 84 -0.92 -5.51 -6.10
C SER A 84 -0.34 -6.39 -4.99
N LEU A 85 -1.04 -6.55 -3.87
CA LEU A 85 -0.62 -7.44 -2.78
C LEU A 85 -0.83 -8.91 -3.14
N ASP A 86 -1.97 -9.22 -3.77
CA ASP A 86 -2.39 -10.55 -4.24
C ASP A 86 -1.43 -11.08 -5.33
N TRP A 87 -0.97 -10.22 -6.24
CA TRP A 87 0.02 -10.55 -7.27
C TRP A 87 1.47 -10.58 -6.76
N GLY A 88 1.66 -10.86 -5.47
CA GLY A 88 2.96 -11.12 -4.85
C GLY A 88 3.68 -9.90 -4.28
N GLY A 89 3.15 -8.69 -4.46
CA GLY A 89 3.79 -7.47 -3.94
C GLY A 89 3.81 -7.43 -2.40
N LYS A 90 4.99 -7.32 -1.79
CA LYS A 90 5.12 -7.25 -0.33
C LYS A 90 4.44 -6.01 0.25
N ALA A 91 3.76 -6.16 1.40
CA ALA A 91 3.12 -5.03 2.08
C ALA A 91 4.09 -3.88 2.37
N SER A 92 5.34 -4.18 2.74
CA SER A 92 6.41 -3.20 2.99
C SER A 92 6.78 -2.34 1.77
N VAL A 93 6.36 -2.73 0.56
CA VAL A 93 6.65 -2.03 -0.69
C VAL A 93 5.38 -1.45 -1.29
N VAL A 94 4.32 -2.27 -1.40
CA VAL A 94 3.06 -1.88 -2.02
C VAL A 94 2.36 -0.79 -1.21
N VAL A 95 2.34 -0.88 0.12
CA VAL A 95 1.64 0.10 0.97
C VAL A 95 2.30 1.50 0.86
N PRO A 96 3.64 1.65 0.98
CA PRO A 96 4.27 2.94 0.74
C PRO A 96 4.11 3.47 -0.69
N ILE A 97 4.17 2.61 -1.71
CA ILE A 97 3.96 3.02 -3.12
C ILE A 97 2.56 3.58 -3.34
N THR A 98 1.54 2.87 -2.86
CA THR A 98 0.15 3.29 -3.00
C THR A 98 -0.17 4.52 -2.14
N ALA A 99 0.61 4.78 -1.10
CA ALA A 99 0.52 6.00 -0.29
C ALA A 99 1.16 7.25 -0.92
N LEU A 100 1.74 7.17 -2.13
CA LEU A 100 2.26 8.34 -2.87
C LEU A 100 1.19 9.21 -3.53
N TYR A 101 -0.09 8.98 -3.24
CA TYR A 101 -1.16 9.85 -3.71
C TYR A 101 -0.99 11.36 -3.39
N PRO A 102 -0.24 11.83 -2.36
CA PRO A 102 -0.01 13.26 -2.17
C PRO A 102 0.59 13.98 -3.39
N VAL A 103 1.40 13.28 -4.21
CA VAL A 103 1.95 13.84 -5.46
C VAL A 103 0.81 14.16 -6.43
N VAL A 104 -0.11 13.21 -6.62
CA VAL A 104 -1.28 13.37 -7.48
C VAL A 104 -2.23 14.42 -6.90
N THR A 105 -2.42 14.42 -5.58
CA THR A 105 -3.27 15.40 -4.89
C THR A 105 -2.74 16.82 -5.03
N ILE A 106 -1.43 17.06 -4.93
CA ILE A 106 -0.84 18.40 -5.13
C ILE A 106 -1.13 18.92 -6.55
N VAL A 107 -0.91 18.07 -7.56
CA VAL A 107 -1.20 18.44 -8.96
C VAL A 107 -2.69 18.67 -9.15
N GLY A 108 -3.54 17.78 -8.65
CA GLY A 108 -5.00 17.89 -8.75
C GLY A 108 -5.54 19.13 -8.04
N ALA A 109 -5.06 19.44 -6.84
CA ALA A 109 -5.43 20.63 -6.10
C ALA A 109 -5.03 21.91 -6.85
N SER A 110 -3.85 21.90 -7.48
CA SER A 110 -3.40 23.02 -8.31
C SER A 110 -4.30 23.24 -9.53
N LEU A 111 -4.69 22.16 -10.20
CA LEU A 111 -5.48 22.21 -11.44
C LEU A 111 -6.98 22.46 -11.21
N PHE A 112 -7.57 21.85 -10.17
CA PHE A 112 -9.02 21.81 -9.97
C PHE A 112 -9.50 22.66 -8.80
N LEU A 113 -8.65 22.92 -7.80
CA LEU A 113 -9.01 23.71 -6.62
C LEU A 113 -8.40 25.12 -6.64
N GLY A 114 -7.54 25.43 -7.62
CA GLY A 114 -6.86 26.72 -7.73
C GLY A 114 -5.78 26.94 -6.67
N GLU A 115 -5.31 25.87 -6.03
CA GLU A 115 -4.26 25.96 -5.02
C GLU A 115 -2.89 26.24 -5.65
N SER A 116 -2.04 26.98 -4.94
CA SER A 116 -0.65 27.19 -5.34
C SER A 116 0.27 26.45 -4.37
N PRO A 117 0.86 25.32 -4.76
CA PRO A 117 1.65 24.50 -3.85
C PRO A 117 2.91 25.26 -3.42
N SER A 118 3.14 25.28 -2.12
CA SER A 118 4.35 25.87 -1.56
C SER A 118 5.59 25.08 -1.99
N PRO A 119 6.77 25.72 -2.08
CA PRO A 119 8.02 25.03 -2.36
C PRO A 119 8.29 23.87 -1.39
N GLY A 120 7.90 24.02 -0.13
CA GLY A 120 8.01 22.95 0.88
C GLY A 120 7.17 21.72 0.55
N GLN A 121 5.94 21.89 0.06
CA GLN A 121 5.09 20.78 -0.39
C GLN A 121 5.70 20.05 -1.59
N LEU A 122 6.28 20.80 -2.54
CA LEU A 122 6.94 20.21 -3.71
C LEU A 122 8.19 19.42 -3.32
N VAL A 123 9.03 19.97 -2.44
CA VAL A 123 10.23 19.27 -1.93
C VAL A 123 9.82 18.03 -1.13
N GLY A 124 8.82 18.14 -0.26
CA GLY A 124 8.29 17.01 0.50
C GLY A 124 7.75 15.89 -0.40
N ALA A 125 6.99 16.24 -1.44
CA ALA A 125 6.50 15.29 -2.44
C ALA A 125 7.65 14.59 -3.18
N LEU A 126 8.67 15.34 -3.61
CA LEU A 126 9.86 14.78 -4.26
C LEU A 126 10.60 13.82 -3.32
N LEU A 127 10.82 14.20 -2.06
CA LEU A 127 11.47 13.35 -1.07
C LEU A 127 10.67 12.07 -0.81
N ALA A 128 9.33 12.14 -0.75
CA ALA A 128 8.48 10.98 -0.60
C ALA A 128 8.63 10.01 -1.80
N VAL A 129 8.63 10.53 -3.03
CA VAL A 129 8.84 9.73 -4.25
C VAL A 129 10.21 9.04 -4.22
N VAL A 130 11.26 9.76 -3.85
CA VAL A 130 12.62 9.20 -3.74
C VAL A 130 12.66 8.11 -2.66
N ALA A 131 12.12 8.36 -1.47
CA ALA A 131 12.11 7.40 -0.37
C ALA A 131 11.38 6.10 -0.76
N VAL A 132 10.20 6.21 -1.35
CA VAL A 132 9.43 5.06 -1.83
C VAL A 132 10.12 4.35 -3.00
N GLY A 133 10.75 5.10 -3.90
CA GLY A 133 11.57 4.54 -4.98
C GLY A 133 12.75 3.70 -4.44
N LEU A 134 13.40 4.16 -3.37
CA LEU A 134 14.45 3.41 -2.69
C LEU A 134 13.93 2.14 -2.02
N VAL A 135 12.76 2.18 -1.37
CA VAL A 135 12.10 0.99 -0.80
C VAL A 135 11.79 -0.03 -1.90
N ALA A 136 11.22 0.42 -3.01
CA ALA A 136 10.91 -0.44 -4.15
C ALA A 136 12.17 -1.02 -4.81
N TRP A 137 13.26 -0.26 -4.85
CA TRP A 137 14.55 -0.72 -5.35
C TRP A 137 15.20 -1.76 -4.44
N GLY A 138 15.15 -1.56 -3.12
CA GLY A 138 15.70 -2.50 -2.14
C GLY A 138 15.09 -3.90 -2.27
N GLU A 139 13.81 -3.98 -2.60
CA GLU A 139 13.11 -5.24 -2.88
C GLU A 139 13.58 -5.93 -4.17
N ARG A 140 14.08 -5.18 -5.16
CA ARG A 140 14.63 -5.73 -6.42
C ARG A 140 16.02 -6.34 -6.25
N ARG A 141 16.70 -6.18 -5.10
CA ARG A 141 17.99 -6.84 -4.83
C ARG A 141 17.70 -8.34 -4.61
N PRO A 142 17.88 -9.21 -5.61
CA PRO A 142 17.12 -10.44 -5.69
C PRO A 142 17.96 -11.66 -5.30
N ALA A 143 17.23 -12.74 -5.10
CA ALA A 143 17.62 -14.15 -5.14
C ALA A 143 18.60 -14.59 -6.27
N THR A 144 19.10 -13.68 -7.10
CA THR A 144 20.25 -13.90 -7.98
C THR A 144 21.54 -14.05 -7.18
N GLU A 145 21.80 -13.21 -6.17
CA GLU A 145 23.00 -13.41 -5.31
C GLU A 145 22.82 -14.66 -4.43
N ALA A 146 21.67 -14.81 -3.79
CA ALA A 146 21.37 -15.97 -2.93
C ALA A 146 21.31 -17.30 -3.71
N GLY A 147 20.76 -17.30 -4.94
CA GLY A 147 20.73 -18.48 -5.79
C GLY A 147 22.09 -18.81 -6.42
N LEU A 148 22.97 -17.82 -6.65
CA LEU A 148 24.36 -18.07 -7.06
C LEU A 148 25.21 -18.61 -5.90
N GLU A 149 24.97 -18.16 -4.66
CA GLU A 149 25.59 -18.75 -3.45
C GLU A 149 25.10 -20.18 -3.20
N GLU A 150 23.80 -20.45 -3.33
CA GLU A 150 23.21 -21.78 -3.10
C GLU A 150 23.62 -22.79 -4.18
N VAL A 151 23.73 -22.35 -5.45
CA VAL A 151 24.31 -23.18 -6.53
C VAL A 151 25.80 -23.40 -6.30
N GLY A 152 26.56 -22.39 -5.86
CA GLY A 152 27.98 -22.54 -5.53
C GLY A 152 28.24 -23.49 -4.35
N ALA A 153 27.34 -23.53 -3.37
CA ALA A 153 27.44 -24.41 -2.20
C ALA A 153 26.99 -25.87 -2.46
N THR A 154 26.31 -26.14 -3.57
CA THR A 154 25.77 -27.47 -3.91
C THR A 154 26.57 -28.20 -5.00
N VAL A 155 27.54 -27.55 -5.63
CA VAL A 155 28.52 -28.24 -6.50
C VAL A 155 29.48 -29.04 -5.61
N PRO A 156 29.49 -30.39 -5.68
CA PRO A 156 30.44 -31.20 -4.92
C PRO A 156 31.87 -30.86 -5.36
N ASP A 157 32.80 -30.83 -4.41
CA ASP A 157 34.22 -30.74 -4.73
C ASP A 157 34.59 -31.85 -5.74
N PRO A 158 35.45 -31.55 -6.72
CA PRO A 158 35.93 -32.57 -7.65
C PRO A 158 36.52 -33.74 -6.85
N PRO A 159 36.29 -34.99 -7.29
CA PRO A 159 36.75 -36.16 -6.56
C PRO A 159 38.26 -36.08 -6.35
N ASP A 160 38.67 -36.19 -5.09
CA ASP A 160 40.06 -36.25 -4.68
C ASP A 160 40.70 -37.53 -5.24
N ASP A 161 41.40 -37.37 -6.36
CA ASP A 161 42.11 -38.41 -7.09
C ASP A 161 43.39 -38.88 -6.39
N SER A 162 43.72 -38.30 -5.23
CA SER A 162 44.85 -38.73 -4.40
C SER A 162 44.55 -39.94 -3.53
N ASN A 163 43.28 -40.37 -3.40
CA ASN A 163 42.91 -41.44 -2.50
C ASN A 163 42.89 -42.81 -3.24
N PRO A 164 43.77 -43.77 -2.88
CA PRO A 164 43.80 -45.07 -3.53
C PRO A 164 42.51 -45.87 -3.26
N PRO A 165 42.03 -46.67 -4.23
CA PRO A 165 40.76 -47.38 -4.11
C PRO A 165 40.77 -48.37 -2.93
N PRO A 166 39.64 -48.53 -2.23
CA PRO A 166 39.56 -49.43 -1.07
C PRO A 166 39.80 -50.89 -1.49
N ILE A 167 40.80 -51.51 -0.87
CA ILE A 167 41.14 -52.92 -1.06
C ILE A 167 40.07 -53.77 -0.36
N ARG A 168 39.38 -54.63 -1.12
CA ARG A 168 38.49 -55.66 -0.58
C ARG A 168 39.26 -56.87 -0.10
#